data_AF-A0A846CR95-F1
#
_entry.id   AF-A0A846CR95-F1
#
_cell.length_a   1.000
_cell.length_b   1.000
_cell.length_c   1.000
_cell.angle_alpha   90.00
_cell.angle_beta   90.00
_cell.angle_gamma   90.00
#
_symmetry.space_group_name_H-M   'P 1'
#
loop_
_entity.id
_entity.type
_entity.pdbx_description
1 polymer ?
#
loop_
_entity_poly.entity_id
_entity_poly.type
_entity_poly.pdbx_seq_one_letter_code
_entity_poly.pdbx_strand_id
1 'polypeptide(L)' 'MPKNIQKNLVRNFTLWGIITRPNQEYCDKMVEELRLLSSQEMSELFANATVEIEKFAGLEKSIIAMKN' A
#
# COMPACT_ATOMS: atom_id res chain seq x y z
N MET A 1 1.42 -7.75 -2.69
CA MET A 1 0.33 -7.61 -3.69
C MET A 1 0.89 -7.39 -5.09
N PRO A 2 0.44 -8.13 -6.13
CA PRO A 2 0.91 -7.96 -7.51
C PRO A 2 0.64 -6.57 -8.10
N LYS A 3 1.60 -5.97 -8.82
CA LYS A 3 1.48 -4.60 -9.38
C LYS A 3 0.24 -4.40 -10.26
N ASN A 4 -0.17 -5.40 -11.02
CA ASN A 4 -1.38 -5.36 -11.86
C ASN A 4 -2.67 -5.15 -11.03
N ILE A 5 -2.73 -5.71 -9.84
CA ILE A 5 -3.87 -5.52 -8.92
C ILE A 5 -3.80 -4.12 -8.30
N GLN A 6 -2.60 -3.65 -7.93
CA GLN A 6 -2.42 -2.30 -7.38
C GLN A 6 -2.89 -1.21 -8.36
N LYS A 7 -2.54 -1.35 -9.65
CA LYS A 7 -2.93 -0.41 -10.72
C LYS A 7 -4.46 -0.23 -10.80
N ASN A 8 -5.21 -1.33 -10.73
CA ASN A 8 -6.66 -1.30 -10.78
C ASN A 8 -7.29 -0.82 -9.46
N LEU A 9 -6.69 -1.15 -8.31
CA LEU A 9 -7.15 -0.71 -6.99
C LEU A 9 -6.97 0.78 -6.78
N VAL A 10 -5.81 1.33 -7.14
CA VAL A 10 -5.51 2.76 -7.06
C VAL A 10 -6.60 3.57 -7.77
N ARG A 11 -6.95 3.18 -9.00
CA ARG A 11 -7.89 3.92 -9.83
C ARG A 11 -9.33 3.87 -9.32
N ASN A 12 -9.78 2.72 -8.83
CA ASN A 12 -11.21 2.47 -8.58
C ASN A 12 -11.60 2.37 -7.11
N PHE A 13 -10.65 2.10 -6.21
CA PHE A 13 -10.91 1.73 -4.83
C PHE A 13 -10.17 2.59 -3.81
N THR A 14 -9.54 3.69 -4.25
CA THR A 14 -8.99 4.72 -3.36
C THR A 14 -9.84 6.00 -3.43
N LEU A 15 -9.96 6.71 -2.31
CA LEU A 15 -10.62 8.02 -2.28
C LEU A 15 -10.04 8.96 -3.33
N TRP A 16 -8.71 8.97 -3.46
CA TRP A 16 -8.00 9.74 -4.48
C TRP A 16 -8.42 9.35 -5.89
N GLY A 17 -8.41 8.05 -6.24
CA GLY A 17 -8.84 7.59 -7.57
C GLY A 17 -10.29 7.92 -7.91
N ILE A 18 -11.19 7.90 -6.92
CA ILE A 18 -12.60 8.27 -7.07
C ILE A 18 -12.76 9.78 -7.33
N ILE A 19 -12.02 10.62 -6.62
CA ILE A 19 -12.07 12.09 -6.73
C ILE A 19 -11.35 12.56 -8.01
N THR A 20 -10.13 12.09 -8.23
CA THR A 20 -9.22 12.61 -9.26
C THR A 20 -9.42 11.93 -10.62
N ARG A 21 -10.07 10.75 -10.65
CA ARG A 21 -10.35 9.95 -11.86
C ARG A 21 -9.14 9.87 -12.83
N PRO A 22 -7.97 9.41 -12.36
CA PRO A 22 -6.78 9.33 -13.19
C PRO A 22 -6.95 8.35 -14.35
N ASN A 23 -6.21 8.60 -15.44
CA ASN A 23 -6.14 7.64 -16.54
C ASN A 23 -5.25 6.44 -16.17
N GLN A 24 -5.28 5.40 -17.02
CA GLN A 24 -4.55 4.17 -16.74
C GLN A 24 -3.03 4.37 -16.74
N GLU A 25 -2.51 5.13 -17.70
CA GLU A 25 -1.08 5.39 -17.86
C GLU A 25 -0.47 6.08 -16.62
N TYR A 26 -1.20 7.02 -16.04
CA TYR A 26 -0.80 7.69 -14.80
C TYR A 26 -0.73 6.68 -13.63
N CYS A 27 -1.74 5.81 -13.50
CA CYS A 27 -1.74 4.79 -12.46
C CYS A 27 -0.59 3.79 -12.64
N ASP A 28 -0.24 3.47 -13.88
CA ASP A 28 0.85 2.56 -14.21
C ASP A 28 2.20 3.13 -13.78
N LYS A 29 2.48 4.38 -14.15
CA LYS A 29 3.70 5.11 -13.75
C LYS A 29 3.80 5.25 -12.24
N MET A 30 2.71 5.67 -11.59
CA MET A 30 2.68 5.85 -10.15
C MET A 30 2.95 4.53 -9.38
N VAL A 31 2.34 3.42 -9.79
CA VAL A 31 2.60 2.10 -9.17
C VAL A 31 4.00 1.56 -9.49
N GLU A 32 4.60 1.99 -10.60
CA GLU A 32 5.99 1.66 -10.91
C GLU A 32 6.97 2.36 -9.98
N GLU A 33 6.74 3.65 -9.70
CA GLU A 33 7.53 4.47 -8.76
C GLU A 33 7.32 4.05 -7.30
N LEU A 34 6.12 3.60 -6.94
CA LEU A 34 5.82 3.17 -5.57
C LEU A 34 6.43 1.80 -5.25
N ARG A 35 7.34 1.79 -4.27
CA ARG A 35 7.82 0.59 -3.60
C ARG A 35 7.17 0.48 -2.23
N LEU A 36 6.16 -0.39 -2.11
CA LEU A 36 5.56 -0.72 -0.81
C LEU A 36 6.51 -1.60 0.00
N LEU A 37 6.63 -1.28 1.30
CA LEU A 37 7.35 -2.11 2.25
C LEU A 37 6.51 -3.34 2.60
N SER A 38 7.18 -4.49 2.70
CA SER A 38 6.62 -5.69 3.31
C SER A 38 6.68 -5.64 4.83
N SER A 39 5.92 -6.52 5.50
CA SER A 39 5.99 -6.65 6.97
C SER A 39 7.38 -7.04 7.43
N GLN A 40 8.09 -7.86 6.65
CA GLN A 40 9.45 -8.26 6.97
C GLN A 40 10.42 -7.08 6.87
N GLU A 41 10.36 -6.31 5.79
CA GLU A 41 11.17 -5.09 5.63
C GLU A 41 10.85 -4.06 6.73
N MET A 42 9.58 -3.96 7.17
CA MET A 42 9.21 -3.12 8.32
C MET A 42 9.86 -3.60 9.62
N SER A 43 9.90 -4.91 9.87
CA SER A 43 10.59 -5.47 11.05
C SER A 43 12.10 -5.26 11.01
N GLU A 44 12.72 -5.35 9.81
CA GLU A 44 14.15 -5.08 9.63
C GLU A 44 14.48 -3.59 9.83
N LEU A 45 13.66 -2.69 9.30
CA LEU A 45 13.81 -1.24 9.46
C LEU A 45 13.59 -0.78 10.91
N PHE A 46 12.65 -1.40 11.62
CA PHE A 46 12.26 -1.04 12.98
C PHE A 46 12.44 -2.21 13.96
N ALA A 47 13.68 -2.68 14.09
CA ALA A 47 14.03 -3.86 14.90
C ALA A 47 13.58 -3.81 16.38
N ASN A 48 13.34 -2.62 16.93
CA ASN A 48 12.91 -2.42 18.32
C ASN A 48 11.43 -1.99 18.45
N ALA A 49 10.63 -2.16 17.40
CA ALA A 49 9.21 -1.83 17.38
C ALA A 49 8.36 -3.09 17.21
N THR A 50 7.15 -3.06 17.75
CA THR A 50 6.13 -4.05 17.45
C THR A 50 5.55 -3.72 16.07
N VAL A 51 5.66 -4.64 15.12
CA VAL A 51 5.05 -4.49 13.79
C VAL A 51 3.68 -5.17 13.79
N GLU A 52 2.63 -4.39 13.56
CA GLU A 52 1.25 -4.87 13.44
C GLU A 52 0.70 -4.64 12.04
N ILE A 53 -0.20 -5.52 11.60
CA ILE A 53 -0.86 -5.44 10.30
C ILE A 53 -2.33 -5.16 10.54
N GLU A 54 -2.80 -4.00 10.10
CA GLU A 54 -4.22 -3.68 10.09
C GLU A 54 -4.86 -4.28 8.83
N LYS A 55 -5.94 -5.04 9.02
CA LYS A 55 -6.72 -5.59 7.93
C LYS A 55 -8.09 -4.93 7.88
N PHE A 56 -8.51 -4.52 6.69
CA PHE A 56 -9.85 -4.01 6.42
C PHE A 56 -10.46 -4.78 5.26
N ALA A 57 -11.67 -5.31 5.45
CA ALA A 57 -12.35 -6.17 4.47
C ALA A 57 -11.49 -7.36 3.97
N GLY A 58 -10.64 -7.92 4.85
CA GLY A 58 -9.73 -9.02 4.52
C GLY A 58 -8.46 -8.62 3.77
N LEU A 59 -8.28 -7.33 3.45
CA LEU A 59 -7.10 -6.79 2.79
C LEU A 59 -6.17 -6.11 3.80
N GLU A 60 -4.86 -6.31 3.62
CA GLU A 60 -3.83 -5.58 4.38
C GLU A 60 -3.89 -4.10 4.00
N LYS A 61 -4.41 -3.29 4.92
CA LYS A 61 -4.62 -1.87 4.71
C LYS A 61 -3.37 -1.08 5.11
N SER A 62 -2.76 -1.43 6.23
CA SER A 62 -1.56 -0.79 6.73
C SER A 62 -0.66 -1.78 7.48
N ILE A 63 0.63 -1.45 7.51
CA ILE A 63 1.65 -2.09 8.33
C ILE A 63 2.17 -0.98 9.25
N ILE A 64 2.10 -1.19 10.56
CA ILE A 64 2.32 -0.17 11.57
C ILE A 64 3.46 -0.64 12.47
N ALA A 65 4.51 0.15 12.63
CA ALA A 65 5.54 -0.07 13.64
C ALA A 65 5.26 0.82 14.86
N MET A 66 5.08 0.22 16.03
CA MET A 66 4.82 0.91 17.29
C MET A 66 5.97 0.70 18.27
N LYS A 67 6.42 1.78 18.92
CA LYS A 67 7.41 1.74 19.98
C LYS A 67 6.79 2.33 21.25
N ASN A 68 6.83 1.57 22.34
CA ASN A 68 6.38 2.02 23.66
C ASN A 68 7.47 2.85 24.36
#